data_AF-A0AAV5LYD5-F1
#
_entry.id   AF-A0AAV5LYD5-F1
#
_cell.length_a   1.000
_cell.length_b   1.000
_cell.length_c   1.000
_cell.angle_alpha   90.00
_cell.angle_beta   90.00
_cell.angle_gamma   90.00
#
_symmetry.space_group_name_H-M   'P 1'
#
loop_
_entity.id
_entity.type
_entity.pdbx_description
1 polymer ?
#
loop_
_entity_poly.entity_id
_entity_poly.type
_entity_poly.pdbx_seq_one_letter_code
_entity_poly.pdbx_strand_id
1 'polypeptide(L)'
;MGFNHLHCQKAAINTLNAGVEEAMNWLLSHMDDPDIDAPISSGAQAAEAPIDQSKIDTLITFGFHEELARKALKASGGDIEKATDWIFNNPNASTSSDMDTTSSNNTTPTTTDAGLPDGGGKYRLFGIVSHIGTSTQCGHYVAHILKDGRWVIFNDNKVGASINPPKDMGYLYFFERINS
;
A
#
# COMPACT_ATOMS: atom_id res chain seq x y z
N MET A 1 -10.62 21.84 -42.77
CA MET A 1 -10.19 23.25 -42.61
C MET A 1 -8.67 23.43 -42.41
N GLY A 2 -7.82 22.39 -42.57
CA GLY A 2 -6.36 22.56 -42.58
C GLY A 2 -5.66 22.81 -41.24
N PHE A 3 -6.42 23.01 -40.16
CA PHE A 3 -5.88 23.22 -38.81
C PHE A 3 -5.28 21.96 -38.19
N ASN A 4 -4.26 22.13 -37.35
CA ASN A 4 -3.62 21.06 -36.60
C ASN A 4 -4.63 20.43 -35.62
N HIS A 5 -4.62 19.10 -35.51
CA HIS A 5 -5.54 18.36 -34.65
C HIS A 5 -5.43 18.77 -33.17
N LEU A 6 -4.22 19.08 -32.71
CA LEU A 6 -3.97 19.52 -31.33
C LEU A 6 -4.67 20.85 -31.02
N HIS A 7 -4.64 21.78 -31.98
CA HIS A 7 -5.24 23.10 -31.82
C HIS A 7 -6.77 23.02 -31.77
N CYS A 8 -7.36 22.21 -32.66
CA CYS A 8 -8.80 21.94 -32.65
C CYS A 8 -9.25 21.31 -31.33
N GLN A 9 -8.45 20.39 -30.77
CA GLN A 9 -8.77 19.74 -29.50
C GLN A 9 -8.66 20.75 -28.32
N LYS A 10 -7.64 21.61 -28.31
CA LYS A 10 -7.47 22.67 -27.29
C LYS A 10 -8.61 23.68 -27.35
N ALA A 11 -9.05 24.07 -28.54
CA ALA A 11 -10.18 24.97 -28.74
C ALA A 11 -11.52 24.38 -28.28
N ALA A 12 -11.75 23.09 -28.52
CA ALA A 12 -12.95 22.40 -28.05
C ALA A 12 -12.98 22.30 -26.51
N ILE A 13 -11.83 22.06 -25.88
CA ILE A 13 -11.71 21.98 -24.42
C ILE A 13 -11.93 23.36 -23.78
N ASN A 14 -11.29 24.42 -24.30
CA ASN A 14 -11.40 25.76 -23.71
C ASN A 14 -12.78 26.40 -23.90
N THR A 15 -13.51 26.01 -24.95
CA THR A 15 -14.89 26.46 -25.17
C THR A 15 -15.93 25.55 -24.51
N LEU A 16 -15.51 24.55 -23.72
CA LEU A 16 -16.40 23.61 -23.02
C LEU A 16 -17.43 22.96 -23.95
N ASN A 17 -17.00 22.64 -25.19
CA ASN A 17 -17.86 22.04 -26.22
C ASN A 17 -19.11 22.89 -26.56
N ALA A 18 -19.07 24.21 -26.38
CA ALA A 18 -20.20 25.11 -26.63
C ALA A 18 -20.68 25.13 -28.09
N GLY A 19 -19.84 24.72 -29.04
CA GLY A 19 -20.21 24.59 -30.45
C GLY A 19 -19.01 24.74 -31.39
N VAL A 20 -19.22 24.43 -32.66
CA VAL A 20 -18.17 24.51 -33.69
C VAL A 20 -17.75 25.97 -33.96
N GLU A 21 -18.71 26.90 -33.96
CA GLU A 21 -18.44 28.32 -34.20
C GLU A 21 -17.61 28.96 -33.08
N GLU A 22 -17.96 28.67 -31.82
CA GLU A 22 -17.23 29.14 -30.64
C GLU A 22 -15.81 28.58 -30.60
N ALA A 23 -15.65 27.26 -30.85
CA ALA A 23 -14.34 26.64 -30.93
C ALA A 23 -13.49 27.25 -32.07
N MET A 24 -14.11 27.58 -33.20
CA MET A 24 -13.42 28.24 -34.32
C MET A 24 -12.98 29.67 -33.97
N ASN A 25 -13.83 30.44 -33.30
CA ASN A 25 -13.50 31.79 -32.84
C ASN A 25 -12.36 31.79 -31.81
N TRP A 26 -12.37 30.84 -30.88
CA TRP A 26 -11.29 30.64 -29.92
C TRP A 26 -9.98 30.23 -30.60
N LEU A 27 -10.06 29.28 -31.55
CA LEU A 27 -8.90 28.82 -32.31
C LEU A 27 -8.23 29.94 -33.10
N LEU A 28 -9.01 30.80 -33.78
CA LEU A 28 -8.47 31.90 -34.58
C LEU A 28 -7.82 33.00 -33.72
N SER A 29 -8.28 33.18 -32.48
CA SER A 29 -7.74 34.19 -31.56
C SER A 29 -6.49 33.74 -30.81
N HIS A 30 -6.26 32.42 -30.69
CA HIS A 30 -5.14 31.85 -29.92
C HIS A 30 -4.15 31.09 -30.81
N MET A 31 -4.22 31.24 -32.14
CA MET A 31 -3.41 30.48 -33.10
C MET A 31 -1.91 30.82 -33.05
N ASP A 32 -1.58 32.04 -32.61
CA ASP A 32 -0.21 32.54 -32.50
C ASP A 32 0.39 32.36 -31.08
N ASP A 33 -0.35 31.75 -30.15
CA ASP A 33 0.13 31.55 -28.80
C ASP A 33 1.22 30.46 -28.76
N PRO A 34 2.36 30.70 -28.09
CA PRO A 34 3.47 29.75 -28.03
C PRO A 34 3.14 28.46 -27.27
N ASP A 35 2.02 28.43 -26.54
CA ASP A 35 1.53 27.28 -25.78
C ASP A 35 0.53 26.42 -26.58
N ILE A 36 0.15 26.83 -27.80
CA ILE A 36 -0.85 26.13 -28.61
C ILE A 36 -0.38 24.74 -29.07
N ASP A 37 0.94 24.58 -29.24
CA ASP A 37 1.60 23.31 -29.58
C ASP A 37 2.02 22.51 -28.33
N ALA A 38 1.81 23.04 -27.12
CA ALA A 38 2.10 22.30 -25.91
C ALA A 38 1.17 21.07 -25.83
N PRO A 39 1.69 19.89 -25.45
CA PRO A 39 0.87 18.70 -25.34
C PRO A 39 -0.29 18.96 -24.40
N ILE A 40 -1.50 18.62 -24.84
CA ILE A 40 -2.70 18.70 -24.02
C ILE A 40 -2.49 17.73 -22.86
N SER A 41 -1.96 18.25 -21.76
CA SER A 41 -1.94 17.52 -20.51
C SER A 41 -3.40 17.16 -20.28
N SER A 42 -3.71 15.87 -20.34
CA SER A 42 -4.98 15.31 -19.90
C SER A 42 -5.08 15.44 -18.38
N GLY A 43 -4.76 16.62 -17.84
CA GLY A 43 -5.48 17.19 -16.75
C GLY A 43 -6.89 17.43 -17.26
N ALA A 44 -7.67 16.34 -17.32
CA ALA A 44 -8.90 16.42 -16.57
C ALA A 44 -8.50 17.13 -15.28
N GLN A 45 -8.98 18.37 -15.11
CA GLN A 45 -9.46 18.75 -13.81
C GLN A 45 -10.44 17.62 -13.46
N ALA A 46 -9.88 16.52 -12.94
CA ALA A 46 -10.58 15.64 -12.07
C ALA A 46 -11.01 16.62 -11.01
N ALA A 47 -12.28 17.07 -11.14
CA ALA A 47 -12.96 17.83 -10.13
C ALA A 47 -12.46 17.27 -8.83
N GLU A 48 -11.75 18.09 -8.05
CA GLU A 48 -11.28 17.69 -6.74
C GLU A 48 -12.56 17.31 -6.00
N ALA A 49 -12.90 16.02 -6.04
CA ALA A 49 -14.03 15.50 -5.32
C ALA A 49 -13.69 15.84 -3.88
N PRO A 50 -14.50 16.68 -3.21
CA PRO A 50 -14.22 17.07 -1.85
C PRO A 50 -14.05 15.77 -1.08
N ILE A 51 -12.83 15.54 -0.59
CA ILE A 51 -12.53 14.34 0.16
C ILE A 51 -13.42 14.41 1.39
N ASP A 52 -14.30 13.43 1.52
CA ASP A 52 -15.26 13.38 2.61
C ASP A 52 -14.52 13.30 3.94
N GLN A 53 -14.70 14.31 4.78
CA GLN A 53 -14.03 14.43 6.08
C GLN A 53 -14.32 13.20 6.96
N SER A 54 -15.50 12.59 6.83
CA SER A 54 -15.83 11.36 7.56
C SER A 54 -14.89 10.19 7.22
N LYS A 55 -14.41 10.11 5.98
CA LYS A 55 -13.48 9.06 5.53
C LYS A 55 -12.07 9.32 6.05
N ILE A 56 -11.69 10.59 6.15
CA ILE A 56 -10.42 11.01 6.77
C ILE A 56 -10.44 10.64 8.26
N ASP A 57 -11.51 10.99 8.98
CA ASP A 57 -11.66 10.68 10.41
C ASP A 57 -11.63 9.17 10.69
N THR A 58 -12.16 8.36 9.78
CA THR A 58 -12.10 6.90 9.86
C THR A 58 -10.65 6.39 9.76
N LEU A 59 -9.87 6.91 8.82
CA LEU A 59 -8.45 6.58 8.67
C LEU A 59 -7.61 7.09 9.86
N ILE A 60 -7.96 8.25 10.42
CA ILE A 60 -7.34 8.75 11.66
C ILE A 60 -7.63 7.80 12.82
N THR A 61 -8.84 7.27 12.91
CA THR A 61 -9.22 6.27 13.92
C THR A 61 -8.42 4.97 13.78
N PHE A 62 -8.01 4.59 12.56
CA PHE A 62 -7.09 3.48 12.33
C PHE A 62 -5.64 3.78 12.77
N GLY A 63 -5.34 5.02 13.15
CA GLY A 63 -4.02 5.46 13.61
C GLY A 63 -3.17 6.09 12.50
N PHE A 64 -3.75 6.42 11.35
CA PHE A 64 -3.04 7.12 10.28
C PHE A 64 -3.08 8.64 10.48
N HIS A 65 -2.00 9.33 10.06
CA HIS A 65 -1.96 10.79 10.11
C HIS A 65 -2.96 11.42 9.12
N GLU A 66 -3.56 12.56 9.46
CA GLU A 66 -4.58 13.23 8.63
C GLU A 66 -4.06 13.51 7.21
N GLU A 67 -2.82 14.01 7.10
CA GLU A 67 -2.21 14.32 5.80
C GLU A 67 -2.01 13.08 4.92
N LEU A 68 -1.62 11.97 5.55
CA LEU A 68 -1.43 10.68 4.90
C LEU A 68 -2.77 10.09 4.46
N ALA A 69 -3.77 10.12 5.33
CA ALA A 69 -5.14 9.72 5.03
C ALA A 69 -5.71 10.49 3.84
N ARG A 70 -5.53 11.82 3.81
CA ARG A 70 -5.95 12.68 2.70
C ARG A 70 -5.24 12.32 1.39
N LYS A 71 -3.92 12.09 1.44
CA LYS A 71 -3.14 11.70 0.26
C LYS A 71 -3.55 10.32 -0.27
N ALA A 72 -3.79 9.38 0.63
CA ALA A 72 -4.23 8.03 0.31
C ALA A 72 -5.65 8.02 -0.30
N LEU A 73 -6.57 8.80 0.26
CA LEU A 73 -7.92 8.96 -0.29
C LEU A 73 -7.89 9.64 -1.67
N LYS A 74 -6.99 10.61 -1.88
CA LYS A 74 -6.79 11.23 -3.21
C LYS A 74 -6.25 10.21 -4.23
N ALA A 75 -5.28 9.38 -3.83
CA ALA A 75 -4.73 8.33 -4.70
C ALA A 75 -5.72 7.18 -4.96
N SER A 76 -6.65 6.95 -4.03
CA SER A 76 -7.59 5.82 -4.06
C SER A 76 -8.98 6.18 -4.59
N GLY A 77 -9.17 7.42 -5.04
CA GLY A 77 -10.47 7.89 -5.56
C GLY A 77 -11.57 7.95 -4.49
N GLY A 78 -11.20 8.14 -3.21
CA GLY A 78 -12.15 8.24 -2.09
C GLY A 78 -12.63 6.89 -1.53
N ASP A 79 -11.97 5.78 -1.85
CA ASP A 79 -12.22 4.46 -1.28
C ASP A 79 -11.30 4.22 -0.06
N ILE A 80 -11.88 3.85 1.10
CA ILE A 80 -11.16 3.67 2.37
C ILE A 80 -10.28 2.43 2.34
N GLU A 81 -10.74 1.33 1.74
CA GLU A 81 -10.01 0.06 1.72
C GLU A 81 -8.76 0.19 0.84
N LYS A 82 -8.93 0.79 -0.34
CA LYS A 82 -7.82 1.11 -1.24
C LYS A 82 -6.87 2.15 -0.65
N ALA A 83 -7.40 3.14 0.08
CA ALA A 83 -6.56 4.11 0.79
C ALA A 83 -5.72 3.43 1.86
N THR A 84 -6.29 2.49 2.60
CA THR A 84 -5.57 1.72 3.61
C THR A 84 -4.45 0.88 2.99
N ASP A 85 -4.74 0.14 1.92
CA ASP A 85 -3.74 -0.62 1.18
C ASP A 85 -2.65 0.28 0.57
N TRP A 86 -3.05 1.44 0.03
CA TRP A 86 -2.10 2.44 -0.48
C TRP A 86 -1.17 2.94 0.62
N ILE A 87 -1.67 3.18 1.84
CA ILE A 87 -0.85 3.60 2.98
C ILE A 87 0.19 2.53 3.32
N PHE A 88 -0.22 1.26 3.43
CA PHE A 88 0.70 0.17 3.76
C PHE A 88 1.78 -0.06 2.68
N ASN A 89 1.42 0.14 1.41
CA ASN A 89 2.35 -0.02 0.29
C ASN A 89 3.21 1.23 0.02
N ASN A 90 2.94 2.36 0.67
CA ASN A 90 3.68 3.61 0.52
C ASN A 90 4.24 4.11 1.87
N PRO A 91 5.17 3.38 2.50
CA PRO A 91 5.72 3.73 3.81
C PRO A 91 6.39 5.11 3.84
N ASN A 92 6.99 5.53 2.73
CA ASN A 92 7.64 6.84 2.59
C ASN A 92 6.66 8.02 2.51
N ALA A 93 5.37 7.77 2.29
CA ALA A 93 4.35 8.83 2.32
C ALA A 93 3.99 9.25 3.75
N SER A 94 4.27 8.39 4.74
CA SER A 94 4.04 8.64 6.17
C SER A 94 5.15 9.45 6.83
N THR A 95 6.32 9.55 6.21
CA THR A 95 7.53 10.15 6.79
C THR A 95 7.79 11.58 6.33
N SER A 96 6.86 12.21 5.57
CA SER A 96 7.14 13.49 4.91
C SER A 96 6.63 14.73 5.64
N SER A 97 6.35 14.66 6.93
CA SER A 97 6.07 15.86 7.74
C SER A 97 7.05 15.92 8.91
N ASP A 98 8.01 16.85 8.78
CA ASP A 98 8.96 17.35 9.77
C ASP A 98 10.19 16.49 10.13
N MET A 99 11.20 16.49 9.25
CA MET A 99 12.59 16.63 9.74
C MET A 99 13.43 17.48 8.78
N ASP A 100 14.06 18.47 9.39
CA ASP A 100 14.84 19.56 8.84
C ASP A 100 15.93 19.13 7.84
N THR A 101 16.09 19.96 6.83
CA THR A 101 17.18 20.07 5.86
C THR A 101 18.58 19.73 6.41
N THR A 102 19.29 18.78 5.81
CA THR A 102 20.72 18.91 5.43
C THR A 102 21.21 17.77 4.52
N SER A 103 21.41 18.12 3.25
CA SER A 103 22.43 17.69 2.29
C SER A 103 23.09 16.29 2.37
N SER A 104 22.95 15.54 1.25
CA SER A 104 24.03 14.96 0.41
C SER A 104 23.98 13.44 0.17
N ASN A 105 23.82 13.11 -1.11
CA ASN A 105 24.40 12.00 -1.89
C ASN A 105 24.09 10.51 -1.60
N ASN A 106 23.79 9.86 -2.74
CA ASN A 106 24.14 8.50 -3.15
C ASN A 106 23.24 7.30 -2.77
N THR A 107 22.56 6.78 -3.81
CA THR A 107 22.45 5.36 -4.21
C THR A 107 22.12 4.32 -3.14
N THR A 108 20.89 3.82 -3.13
CA THR A 108 20.50 2.38 -3.28
C THR A 108 19.02 2.18 -2.89
N PRO A 109 18.33 1.14 -3.39
CA PRO A 109 16.95 0.84 -3.01
C PRO A 109 16.95 0.17 -1.64
N THR A 110 16.88 0.96 -0.57
CA THR A 110 16.64 0.43 0.77
C THR A 110 15.14 0.17 0.92
N THR A 111 14.75 -1.07 0.66
CA THR A 111 13.57 -1.67 1.28
C THR A 111 13.70 -1.47 2.79
N THR A 112 12.93 -0.52 3.32
CA THR A 112 12.47 -0.40 4.71
C THR A 112 12.93 -1.51 5.66
N ASP A 113 14.13 -1.35 6.23
CA ASP A 113 14.54 -2.00 7.48
C ASP A 113 14.29 -1.04 8.66
N ALA A 114 13.15 -0.35 8.61
CA ALA A 114 12.77 0.66 9.57
C ALA A 114 12.11 -0.03 10.78
N GLY A 115 12.94 -0.48 11.72
CA GLY A 115 12.51 -0.88 13.07
C GLY A 115 12.42 -2.38 13.35
N LEU A 116 12.97 -3.24 12.50
CA LEU A 116 13.06 -4.66 12.82
C LEU A 116 14.16 -4.89 13.88
N PRO A 117 13.87 -5.64 14.97
CA PRO A 117 14.88 -5.92 15.99
C PRO A 117 15.93 -6.89 15.44
N ASP A 118 17.05 -6.37 14.95
CA ASP A 118 18.19 -7.20 14.55
C ASP A 118 18.90 -7.82 15.77
N GLY A 119 19.61 -8.92 15.57
CA GLY A 119 20.32 -9.64 16.63
C GLY A 119 20.95 -10.94 16.16
N GLY A 120 21.56 -11.67 17.10
CA GLY A 120 22.25 -12.92 16.78
C GLY A 120 21.34 -13.95 16.12
N GLY A 121 21.77 -14.55 15.01
CA GLY A 121 21.01 -15.56 14.25
C GLY A 121 20.88 -16.94 14.91
N LYS A 122 20.93 -17.01 16.25
CA LYS A 122 20.78 -18.25 17.02
C LYS A 122 19.36 -18.34 17.54
N TYR A 123 18.67 -19.39 17.09
CA TYR A 123 17.28 -19.61 17.42
C TYR A 123 17.06 -20.99 18.05
N ARG A 124 16.05 -21.08 18.91
CA ARG A 124 15.53 -22.31 19.49
C ARG A 124 14.13 -22.54 18.96
N LEU A 125 13.86 -23.75 18.47
CA LEU A 125 12.53 -24.16 18.08
C LEU A 125 11.62 -24.22 19.32
N PHE A 126 10.54 -23.45 19.32
CA PHE A 126 9.58 -23.43 20.44
C PHE A 126 8.15 -23.77 20.02
N GLY A 127 7.81 -23.67 18.73
CA GLY A 127 6.47 -24.00 18.25
C GLY A 127 6.51 -24.70 16.89
N ILE A 128 5.61 -25.65 16.69
CA ILE A 128 5.42 -26.39 15.45
C ILE A 128 3.92 -26.50 15.20
N VAL A 129 3.45 -26.12 14.02
CA VAL A 129 2.07 -26.39 13.58
C VAL A 129 2.14 -27.43 12.48
N SER A 130 1.46 -28.55 12.67
CA SER A 130 1.45 -29.67 11.74
C SER A 130 0.08 -29.81 11.11
N HIS A 131 0.04 -29.93 9.78
CA HIS A 131 -1.15 -30.35 9.04
C HIS A 131 -1.14 -31.88 8.90
N ILE A 132 -2.11 -32.54 9.52
CA ILE A 132 -2.27 -33.99 9.43
C ILE A 132 -3.29 -34.28 8.33
N GLY A 133 -2.78 -34.63 7.15
CA GLY A 133 -3.61 -34.99 6.00
C GLY A 133 -2.77 -35.06 4.73
N THR A 134 -3.22 -35.85 3.76
CA THR A 134 -2.58 -35.99 2.44
C THR A 134 -3.17 -35.03 1.40
N SER A 135 -4.28 -34.37 1.72
CA SER A 135 -4.98 -33.42 0.84
C SER A 135 -4.64 -31.98 1.25
N THR A 136 -4.59 -31.07 0.28
CA THR A 136 -4.50 -29.62 0.55
C THR A 136 -5.84 -29.00 0.90
N GLN A 137 -6.96 -29.68 0.59
CA GLN A 137 -8.31 -29.20 0.83
C GLN A 137 -8.89 -29.69 2.17
N CYS A 138 -8.29 -30.73 2.76
CA CYS A 138 -8.74 -31.27 4.02
C CYS A 138 -7.60 -31.90 4.82
N GLY A 139 -7.69 -31.73 6.13
CA GLY A 139 -6.81 -32.33 7.12
C GLY A 139 -7.05 -31.69 8.48
N HIS A 140 -6.18 -32.01 9.43
CA HIS A 140 -6.33 -31.59 10.81
C HIS A 140 -5.09 -30.87 11.30
N TYR A 141 -5.25 -29.65 11.82
CA TYR A 141 -4.14 -28.89 12.35
C TYR A 141 -3.94 -29.17 13.84
N VAL A 142 -2.70 -29.49 14.22
CA VAL A 142 -2.28 -29.59 15.62
C VAL A 142 -1.06 -28.74 15.86
N ALA A 143 -0.95 -28.16 17.05
CA ALA A 143 0.20 -27.37 17.45
C ALA A 143 1.00 -28.08 18.54
N HIS A 144 2.31 -28.11 18.41
CA HIS A 144 3.23 -28.53 19.45
C HIS A 144 3.98 -27.30 19.94
N ILE A 145 3.90 -27.00 21.23
CA ILE A 145 4.57 -25.84 21.83
C ILE A 145 5.46 -26.32 22.96
N LEU A 146 6.70 -25.83 23.00
CA LEU A 146 7.63 -26.04 24.09
C LEU A 146 7.29 -25.06 25.22
N LYS A 147 6.72 -25.58 26.31
CA LYS A 147 6.34 -24.81 27.49
C LYS A 147 7.00 -25.41 28.74
N ASP A 148 7.63 -24.57 29.55
CA ASP A 148 8.32 -24.98 30.79
C ASP A 148 9.32 -26.14 30.57
N GLY A 149 10.03 -26.11 29.43
CA GLY A 149 10.99 -27.15 29.04
C GLY A 149 10.38 -28.47 28.55
N ARG A 150 9.05 -28.56 28.42
CA ARG A 150 8.34 -29.75 27.94
C ARG A 150 7.50 -29.44 26.72
N TRP A 151 7.47 -30.38 25.78
CA TRP A 151 6.60 -30.26 24.61
C TRP A 151 5.17 -30.60 24.97
N VAL A 152 4.23 -29.76 24.54
CA VAL A 152 2.80 -29.92 24.77
C VAL A 152 2.11 -29.91 23.41
N ILE A 153 1.27 -30.92 23.15
CA ILE A 153 0.40 -30.95 21.98
C ILE A 153 -0.93 -30.26 22.33
N PHE A 154 -1.35 -29.37 21.44
CA PHE A 154 -2.64 -28.70 21.43
C PHE A 154 -3.41 -29.23 20.21
N ASN A 155 -4.43 -30.02 20.49
CA ASN A 155 -5.34 -30.58 19.50
C ASN A 155 -6.77 -30.21 19.92
N ASP A 156 -7.22 -29.03 19.49
CA ASP A 156 -8.48 -28.41 19.91
C ASP A 156 -8.64 -28.43 21.44
N ASN A 157 -9.66 -29.12 21.93
CA ASN A 157 -9.96 -29.24 23.36
C ASN A 157 -9.04 -30.23 24.09
N LYS A 158 -8.18 -30.97 23.37
CA LYS A 158 -7.24 -31.95 23.93
C LYS A 158 -5.86 -31.34 24.03
N VAL A 159 -5.41 -31.16 25.28
CA VAL A 159 -4.06 -30.71 25.60
C VAL A 159 -3.33 -31.84 26.31
N GLY A 160 -2.12 -32.18 25.84
CA GLY A 160 -1.36 -33.30 26.39
C GLY A 160 0.14 -33.07 26.35
N ALA A 161 0.89 -33.77 27.20
CA ALA A 161 2.34 -33.79 27.12
C ALA A 161 2.77 -34.60 25.88
N SER A 162 3.54 -33.97 25.00
CA SER A 162 4.09 -34.60 23.80
C SER A 162 5.53 -35.02 24.08
N ILE A 163 5.78 -36.32 24.22
CA ILE A 163 7.14 -36.83 24.48
C ILE A 163 8.00 -36.73 23.22
N ASN A 164 7.42 -37.09 22.05
CA ASN A 164 8.07 -37.05 20.75
C ASN A 164 7.27 -36.17 19.79
N PRO A 165 7.50 -34.84 19.78
CA PRO A 165 6.85 -33.97 18.80
C PRO A 165 7.33 -34.31 17.37
N PRO A 166 6.45 -34.31 16.37
CA PRO A 166 6.79 -34.59 14.98
C PRO A 166 7.51 -33.40 14.34
N LYS A 167 8.79 -33.21 14.68
CA LYS A 167 9.61 -32.07 14.22
C LYS A 167 9.90 -32.07 12.72
N ASP A 168 9.77 -33.21 12.06
CA ASP A 168 10.04 -33.32 10.62
C ASP A 168 8.77 -33.17 9.77
N MET A 169 7.58 -33.18 10.39
CA MET A 169 6.27 -33.09 9.72
C MET A 169 5.50 -31.82 10.10
N GLY A 170 6.20 -30.78 10.56
CA GLY A 170 5.64 -29.45 10.73
C GLY A 170 5.39 -28.77 9.40
N TYR A 171 4.27 -28.05 9.31
CA TYR A 171 3.94 -27.15 8.21
C TYR A 171 4.49 -25.74 8.49
N LEU A 172 4.29 -25.23 9.70
CA LEU A 172 4.88 -23.96 10.17
C LEU A 172 5.76 -24.21 11.38
N TYR A 173 6.90 -23.53 11.43
CA TYR A 173 7.85 -23.61 12.54
C TYR A 173 8.07 -22.23 13.15
N PHE A 174 8.00 -22.18 14.46
CA PHE A 174 8.19 -20.98 15.25
C PHE A 174 9.47 -21.10 16.06
N PHE A 175 10.35 -20.15 15.83
CA PHE A 175 11.69 -20.07 16.39
C PHE A 175 11.79 -18.84 17.28
N GLU A 176 12.29 -19.04 18.49
CA GLU A 176 12.56 -17.98 19.45
C GLU A 176 14.06 -17.70 19.43
N ARG A 177 14.44 -16.42 19.33
CA ARG A 177 15.86 -16.02 19.36
C ARG A 177 16.41 -16.22 20.77
N ILE A 178 17.55 -16.88 20.90
CA ILE A 178 18.12 -17.28 22.21
C ILE A 178 18.63 -16.07 23.01
N ASN A 179 18.99 -14.98 22.32
CA ASN A 179 19.49 -13.74 22.89
C ASN A 179 18.69 -12.54 22.35
N SER A 180 17.38 -12.52 22.56
CA SER A 180 16.56 -11.33 22.24
C SER A 180 16.74 -10.22 23.25
#